data_AF-A0A7K4GZG7-F1
#
_entry.id   AF-A0A7K4GZG7-F1
#
_cell.length_a   1.000
_cell.length_b   1.000
_cell.length_c   1.000
_cell.angle_alpha   90.00
_cell.angle_beta   90.00
_cell.angle_gamma   90.00
#
_symmetry.space_group_name_H-M   'P 1'
#
loop_
_entity.id
_entity.type
_entity.pdbx_description
1 polymer ?
#
loop_
_entity_poly.entity_id
_entity_poly.type
_entity_poly.pdbx_seq_one_letter_code
_entity_poly.pdbx_strand_id
1 'polypeptide(L)'
;MEHESKDLISKYGVPVGEYRIVKSKSEAIEYANNIGYPVVAKLMSPDIVHKTDAKVIRLNIESDDELSQAYDEVITNGKNYKLDAKVIGVNIQKMAKNGVAEIIIGGVRDKNFGPVLMFGFGGIFVEIFKDVSYRVCPLSKTEAERMIRSIKAFPLLDGYRGQFKGDIDQLTDIMLKCCNLLIENPEIMELDLNPVIVFEIGKGVTVVDARIILKEVN
;
A
#
# COMPACT_ATOMS: atom_id res chain seq x y z
N MET A 1 2.64 -4.78 11.47
CA MET A 1 1.36 -5.03 10.75
C MET A 1 1.07 -3.90 9.77
N GLU A 2 0.06 -4.02 8.89
CA GLU A 2 -0.24 -3.00 7.86
C GLU A 2 -0.47 -1.60 8.45
N HIS A 3 -1.31 -1.47 9.48
CA HIS A 3 -1.60 -0.16 10.09
C HIS A 3 -0.36 0.49 10.70
N GLU A 4 0.46 -0.27 11.43
CA GLU A 4 1.73 0.23 11.99
C GLU A 4 2.70 0.67 10.88
N SER A 5 2.68 -0.04 9.73
CA SER A 5 3.49 0.34 8.57
C SER A 5 3.00 1.66 7.97
N LYS A 6 1.68 1.83 7.82
CA LYS A 6 1.04 3.09 7.36
C LYS A 6 1.30 4.25 8.31
N ASP A 7 1.23 4.01 9.62
CA ASP A 7 1.51 5.01 10.66
C ASP A 7 2.97 5.44 10.64
N LEU A 8 3.90 4.54 10.35
CA LEU A 8 5.31 4.89 10.21
C LEU A 8 5.57 5.74 8.95
N ILE A 9 5.13 5.28 7.77
CA ILE A 9 5.40 6.01 6.52
C ILE A 9 4.67 7.36 6.48
N SER A 10 3.51 7.49 7.13
CA SER A 10 2.80 8.77 7.23
C SER A 10 3.55 9.82 8.05
N LYS A 11 4.33 9.40 9.08
CA LYS A 11 5.25 10.30 9.81
C LYS A 11 6.39 10.82 8.94
N TYR A 12 6.76 10.09 7.89
CA TYR A 12 7.68 10.53 6.84
C TYR A 12 7.01 11.40 5.75
N GLY A 13 5.72 11.71 5.92
CA GLY A 13 4.94 12.48 4.95
C GLY A 13 4.55 11.69 3.70
N VAL A 14 4.55 10.35 3.76
CA VAL A 14 4.02 9.51 2.68
C VAL A 14 2.48 9.45 2.82
N PRO A 15 1.72 9.83 1.79
CA PRO A 15 0.26 9.85 1.85
C PRO A 15 -0.31 8.44 1.90
N VAL A 16 -1.09 8.15 2.94
CA VAL A 16 -1.84 6.90 3.11
C VAL A 16 -3.34 7.18 3.07
N GLY A 17 -4.12 6.24 2.53
CA GLY A 17 -5.58 6.36 2.53
C GLY A 17 -6.17 6.38 3.95
N GLU A 18 -7.26 7.11 4.15
CA GLU A 18 -7.98 7.16 5.43
C GLU A 18 -8.47 5.77 5.84
N TYR A 19 -8.20 5.43 7.10
CA TYR A 19 -8.56 4.13 7.66
C TYR A 19 -8.76 4.17 9.18
N ARG A 20 -9.48 3.18 9.71
CA ARG A 20 -9.64 2.94 11.15
C ARG A 20 -9.79 1.45 11.43
N ILE A 21 -9.09 0.98 12.46
CA ILE A 21 -9.35 -0.35 13.03
C ILE A 21 -10.51 -0.24 14.01
N VAL A 22 -11.58 -0.95 13.72
CA VAL A 22 -12.79 -1.01 14.54
C VAL A 22 -12.94 -2.39 15.18
N LYS A 23 -13.62 -2.45 16.32
CA LYS A 23 -13.82 -3.68 17.10
C LYS A 23 -15.26 -4.17 17.11
N SER A 24 -16.17 -3.42 16.50
CA SER A 24 -17.58 -3.76 16.40
C SER A 24 -18.17 -3.32 15.05
N LYS A 25 -19.28 -3.95 14.66
CA LYS A 25 -20.05 -3.55 13.47
C LYS A 25 -20.57 -2.13 13.57
N SER A 26 -21.03 -1.73 14.75
CA SER A 26 -21.52 -0.37 15.01
C SER A 26 -20.44 0.66 14.76
N GLU A 27 -19.21 0.43 15.24
CA GLU A 27 -18.06 1.29 14.95
C GLU A 27 -17.71 1.29 13.46
N ALA A 28 -17.83 0.14 12.79
CA ALA A 28 -17.57 0.03 11.35
C ALA A 28 -18.51 0.93 10.54
N ILE A 29 -19.82 0.83 10.82
CA ILE A 29 -20.88 1.59 10.15
C ILE A 29 -20.76 3.07 10.47
N GLU A 30 -20.54 3.43 11.74
CA GLU A 30 -20.32 4.82 12.13
C GLU A 30 -19.14 5.43 11.37
N TYR A 31 -18.01 4.72 11.31
CA TYR A 31 -16.84 5.22 10.61
C TYR A 31 -17.03 5.29 9.09
N ALA A 32 -17.65 4.27 8.48
CA ALA A 32 -17.94 4.25 7.05
C ALA A 32 -18.87 5.40 6.63
N ASN A 33 -19.89 5.72 7.43
CA ASN A 33 -20.75 6.87 7.20
C ASN A 33 -20.01 8.21 7.30
N ASN A 34 -18.97 8.29 8.14
CA ASN A 34 -18.14 9.50 8.26
C ASN A 34 -17.19 9.70 7.05
N ILE A 35 -16.51 8.65 6.58
CA ILE A 35 -15.59 8.74 5.43
C ILE A 35 -16.30 8.59 4.07
N GLY A 36 -17.56 8.16 4.12
CA GLY A 36 -18.43 7.85 2.98
C GLY A 36 -18.08 6.53 2.27
N TYR A 37 -19.04 6.02 1.52
CA TYR A 37 -18.91 4.85 0.65
C TYR A 37 -18.32 5.20 -0.74
N PRO A 38 -17.82 4.21 -1.52
CA PRO A 38 -17.57 2.83 -1.11
C PRO A 38 -16.36 2.68 -0.16
N VAL A 39 -16.39 1.63 0.67
CA VAL A 39 -15.34 1.28 1.64
C VAL A 39 -14.82 -0.14 1.43
N VAL A 40 -13.73 -0.45 2.12
CA VAL A 40 -13.09 -1.76 2.18
C VAL A 40 -13.05 -2.22 3.63
N ALA A 41 -13.30 -3.51 3.87
CA ALA A 41 -13.12 -4.16 5.16
C ALA A 41 -11.99 -5.21 5.06
N LYS A 42 -10.95 -5.09 5.90
CA LYS A 42 -9.86 -6.08 6.00
C LYS A 42 -9.75 -6.59 7.43
N LEU A 43 -9.76 -7.91 7.66
CA LEU A 43 -9.48 -8.44 9.00
C LEU A 43 -8.02 -8.14 9.40
N MET A 44 -7.82 -7.71 10.64
CA MET A 44 -6.51 -7.44 11.20
C MET A 44 -6.13 -8.54 12.18
N SER A 45 -5.11 -9.32 11.82
CA SER A 45 -4.53 -10.36 12.66
C SER A 45 -3.03 -10.50 12.38
N PRO A 46 -2.16 -10.58 13.41
CA PRO A 46 -0.73 -10.88 13.20
C PRO A 46 -0.52 -12.32 12.70
N ASP A 47 -1.52 -13.19 12.90
CA ASP A 47 -1.48 -14.60 12.53
C ASP A 47 -1.88 -14.88 11.07
N ILE A 48 -2.47 -13.89 10.39
CA ILE A 48 -2.99 -14.00 9.02
C ILE A 48 -2.31 -12.94 8.16
N VAL A 49 -1.15 -13.31 7.60
CA VAL A 49 -0.34 -12.42 6.75
C VAL A 49 -0.92 -12.34 5.33
N HIS A 50 -1.30 -13.48 4.74
CA HIS A 50 -1.86 -13.57 3.39
C HIS A 50 -3.38 -13.38 3.39
N LYS A 51 -3.82 -12.11 3.48
CA LYS A 51 -5.23 -11.74 3.67
C LYS A 51 -6.15 -12.20 2.52
N THR A 52 -5.68 -12.10 1.28
CA THR A 52 -6.45 -12.50 0.10
C THR A 52 -6.71 -14.01 0.09
N ASP A 53 -5.68 -14.82 0.39
CA ASP A 53 -5.79 -16.28 0.45
C ASP A 53 -6.74 -16.74 1.56
N ALA A 54 -6.71 -16.04 2.70
CA ALA A 54 -7.63 -16.25 3.80
C ALA A 54 -9.03 -15.68 3.54
N LYS A 55 -9.28 -15.02 2.40
CA LYS A 55 -10.54 -14.33 2.05
C LYS A 55 -11.00 -13.36 3.13
N VAL A 56 -10.07 -12.68 3.78
CA VAL A 56 -10.35 -11.72 4.86
C VAL A 56 -10.33 -10.26 4.39
N ILE A 57 -10.56 -10.04 3.10
CA ILE A 57 -10.72 -8.72 2.48
C ILE A 57 -12.05 -8.68 1.73
N ARG A 58 -12.84 -7.65 1.98
CA ARG A 58 -14.04 -7.30 1.21
C ARG A 58 -13.90 -5.89 0.64
N LEU A 59 -13.99 -5.79 -0.68
CA LEU A 59 -13.87 -4.55 -1.45
C LEU A 59 -15.24 -4.07 -1.92
N ASN A 60 -15.31 -2.81 -2.35
CA ASN A 60 -16.52 -2.19 -2.95
C ASN A 60 -17.78 -2.40 -2.11
N ILE A 61 -17.67 -2.17 -0.80
CA ILE A 61 -18.84 -2.16 0.08
C ILE A 61 -19.52 -0.81 -0.11
N GLU A 62 -20.80 -0.78 -0.48
CA GLU A 62 -21.51 0.43 -0.89
C GLU A 62 -22.59 0.89 0.10
N SER A 63 -22.88 0.11 1.15
CA SER A 63 -23.92 0.42 2.13
C SER A 63 -23.65 -0.13 3.53
N ASP A 64 -24.42 0.34 4.52
CA ASP A 64 -24.41 -0.15 5.90
C ASP A 64 -24.72 -1.66 5.98
N ASP A 65 -25.70 -2.14 5.20
CA ASP A 65 -26.12 -3.54 5.17
C ASP A 65 -25.01 -4.43 4.60
N GLU A 66 -24.40 -4.04 3.47
CA GLU A 66 -23.26 -4.74 2.90
C GLU A 66 -22.06 -4.74 3.86
N LEU A 67 -21.83 -3.64 4.58
CA LEU A 67 -20.73 -3.54 5.54
C LEU A 67 -20.94 -4.47 6.73
N SER A 68 -22.17 -4.57 7.23
CA SER A 68 -22.52 -5.48 8.32
C SER A 68 -22.27 -6.94 7.93
N GLN A 69 -22.61 -7.32 6.70
CA GLN A 69 -22.36 -8.65 6.16
C GLN A 69 -20.86 -8.91 5.94
N ALA A 70 -20.16 -7.95 5.33
CA ALA A 70 -18.73 -8.04 5.08
C ALA A 70 -17.93 -8.16 6.38
N TYR A 71 -18.34 -7.48 7.45
CA TYR A 71 -17.72 -7.56 8.76
C TYR A 71 -17.78 -8.99 9.35
N ASP A 72 -18.94 -9.65 9.28
CA ASP A 72 -19.07 -11.04 9.72
C ASP A 72 -18.29 -12.00 8.83
N GLU A 73 -18.33 -11.77 7.51
CA GLU A 73 -17.66 -12.61 6.51
C GLU A 73 -16.15 -12.65 6.78
N VAL A 74 -15.49 -11.49 6.92
CA VAL A 74 -14.03 -11.45 7.11
C VAL A 74 -13.61 -12.07 8.44
N ILE A 75 -14.40 -11.91 9.51
CA ILE A 75 -14.12 -12.54 10.81
C ILE A 75 -14.28 -14.05 10.74
N THR A 76 -15.36 -14.52 10.12
CA THR A 76 -15.66 -15.95 9.96
C THR A 76 -14.59 -16.61 9.10
N ASN A 77 -14.23 -16.01 7.97
CA ASN A 77 -13.18 -16.50 7.09
C ASN A 77 -11.83 -16.58 7.81
N GLY A 78 -11.48 -15.58 8.62
CA GLY A 78 -10.25 -15.60 9.40
C GLY A 78 -10.18 -16.76 10.39
N LYS A 79 -11.27 -17.02 11.13
CA LYS A 79 -11.37 -18.16 12.05
C LYS A 79 -11.34 -19.51 11.34
N ASN A 80 -11.97 -19.61 10.17
CA ASN A 80 -11.92 -20.82 9.35
C ASN A 80 -10.53 -21.09 8.78
N TYR A 81 -9.80 -20.02 8.42
CA TYR A 81 -8.44 -20.13 7.93
C TYR A 81 -7.45 -20.53 9.04
N LYS A 82 -7.59 -19.95 10.24
CA LYS A 82 -6.78 -20.29 11.41
C LYS A 82 -7.59 -20.10 12.69
N LEU A 83 -8.00 -21.22 13.30
CA LEU A 83 -8.95 -21.25 14.43
C LEU A 83 -8.48 -20.41 15.63
N ASP A 84 -7.19 -20.47 15.94
CA ASP A 84 -6.57 -19.78 17.08
C ASP A 84 -5.98 -18.41 16.69
N ALA A 85 -6.32 -17.86 15.52
CA ALA A 85 -5.81 -16.57 15.09
C ALA A 85 -6.25 -15.44 16.03
N LYS A 86 -5.30 -14.64 16.50
CA LYS A 86 -5.58 -13.44 17.29
C LYS A 86 -6.19 -12.37 16.39
N VAL A 87 -7.48 -12.10 16.53
CA VAL A 87 -8.15 -10.99 15.81
C VAL A 87 -8.02 -9.71 16.62
N ILE A 88 -7.45 -8.67 16.02
CA ILE A 88 -7.30 -7.33 16.62
C ILE A 88 -8.53 -6.46 16.34
N GLY A 89 -9.16 -6.68 15.18
CA GLY A 89 -10.33 -5.95 14.72
C GLY A 89 -10.47 -6.06 13.20
N VAL A 90 -11.28 -5.17 12.63
CA VAL A 90 -11.43 -5.02 11.17
C VAL A 90 -10.96 -3.62 10.80
N ASN A 91 -10.05 -3.52 9.84
CA ASN A 91 -9.65 -2.25 9.25
C ASN A 91 -10.71 -1.84 8.22
N ILE A 92 -11.42 -0.75 8.51
CA ILE A 92 -12.30 -0.08 7.56
C ILE A 92 -11.53 1.08 6.93
N GLN A 93 -11.47 1.10 5.61
CA GLN A 93 -10.76 2.14 4.88
C GLN A 93 -11.54 2.59 3.65
N LYS A 94 -11.30 3.82 3.20
CA LYS A 94 -11.91 4.33 1.97
C LYS A 94 -11.45 3.49 0.78
N MET A 95 -12.36 3.13 -0.12
CA MET A 95 -11.97 2.49 -1.38
C MET A 95 -11.16 3.50 -2.21
N ALA A 96 -9.95 3.10 -2.61
CA ALA A 96 -9.12 3.95 -3.45
C ALA A 96 -9.80 4.14 -4.81
N LYS A 97 -9.83 5.38 -5.31
CA LYS A 97 -10.29 5.66 -6.67
C LYS A 97 -9.29 5.10 -7.67
N ASN A 98 -9.78 4.72 -8.85
CA ASN A 98 -8.89 4.40 -9.96
C ASN A 98 -8.01 5.62 -10.28
N GLY A 99 -6.69 5.41 -10.24
CA GLY A 99 -5.70 6.40 -10.67
C GLY A 99 -5.32 6.24 -12.13
N VAL A 100 -4.30 6.99 -12.54
CA VAL A 100 -3.60 6.81 -13.82
C VAL A 100 -2.87 5.46 -13.85
N ALA A 101 -2.28 5.06 -12.73
CA ALA A 101 -1.54 3.81 -12.63
C ALA A 101 -1.49 3.27 -11.19
N GLU A 102 -1.33 1.95 -11.07
CA GLU A 102 -0.94 1.28 -9.83
C GLU A 102 0.55 0.94 -9.89
N ILE A 103 1.28 1.36 -8.87
CA ILE A 103 2.73 1.31 -8.77
C ILE A 103 3.13 0.50 -7.54
N ILE A 104 4.32 -0.09 -7.60
CA ILE A 104 5.00 -0.71 -6.47
C ILE A 104 6.24 0.11 -6.15
N ILE A 105 6.41 0.43 -4.87
CA ILE A 105 7.66 0.96 -4.33
C ILE A 105 8.15 -0.03 -3.28
N GLY A 106 9.20 -0.77 -3.63
CA GLY A 106 9.86 -1.72 -2.75
C GLY A 106 11.15 -1.14 -2.17
N GLY A 107 11.57 -1.66 -1.03
CA GLY A 107 12.83 -1.34 -0.39
C GLY A 107 13.41 -2.59 0.26
N VAL A 108 14.70 -2.84 0.08
CA VAL A 108 15.40 -3.95 0.72
C VAL A 108 16.75 -3.49 1.23
N ARG A 109 17.18 -4.03 2.37
CA ARG A 109 18.56 -3.87 2.83
C ARG A 109 19.44 -4.96 2.25
N ASP A 110 20.16 -4.63 1.19
CA ASP A 110 21.17 -5.48 0.59
C ASP A 110 22.42 -5.58 1.49
N LYS A 111 23.06 -6.75 1.50
CA LYS A 111 24.21 -7.04 2.35
C LYS A 111 25.47 -6.27 1.98
N ASN A 112 25.63 -5.94 0.70
CA ASN A 112 26.82 -5.27 0.17
C ASN A 112 26.56 -3.77 -0.04
N PHE A 113 25.35 -3.42 -0.48
CA PHE A 113 25.02 -2.06 -0.89
C PHE A 113 24.20 -1.27 0.14
N GLY A 114 23.71 -1.92 1.20
CA GLY A 114 22.82 -1.28 2.17
C GLY A 114 21.41 -1.08 1.59
N PRO A 115 20.70 0.02 1.91
CA PRO A 115 19.33 0.22 1.47
C PRO A 115 19.24 0.40 -0.06
N VAL A 116 18.42 -0.43 -0.70
CA VAL A 116 18.12 -0.39 -2.14
C VAL A 116 16.63 -0.20 -2.34
N LEU A 117 16.26 0.83 -3.09
CA LEU A 117 14.89 1.10 -3.49
C LEU A 117 14.58 0.45 -4.85
N MET A 118 13.37 -0.06 -4.99
CA MET A 118 12.81 -0.69 -6.17
C MET A 118 11.55 0.08 -6.59
N PHE A 119 11.40 0.30 -7.90
CA PHE A 119 10.23 0.95 -8.47
C PHE A 119 9.73 0.17 -9.70
N GLY A 120 8.42 -0.02 -9.82
CA GLY A 120 7.80 -0.60 -11.00
C GLY A 120 6.27 -0.47 -10.99
N PHE A 121 5.62 -0.93 -12.06
CA PHE A 121 4.16 -1.04 -12.09
C PHE A 121 3.68 -2.26 -11.31
N GLY A 122 2.53 -2.12 -10.65
CA GLY A 122 1.84 -3.21 -9.97
C GLY A 122 1.26 -4.25 -10.93
N GLY A 123 0.79 -5.36 -10.36
CA GLY A 123 0.13 -6.46 -11.09
C GLY A 123 1.04 -7.15 -12.10
N ILE A 124 0.51 -7.41 -13.30
CA ILE A 124 1.19 -8.23 -14.32
C ILE A 124 2.56 -7.69 -14.76
N PHE A 125 2.80 -6.38 -14.62
CA PHE A 125 4.04 -5.73 -15.04
C PHE A 125 5.24 -6.16 -14.19
N VAL A 126 5.05 -6.34 -12.88
CA VAL A 126 6.09 -6.90 -12.02
C VAL A 126 6.13 -8.42 -12.10
N GLU A 127 4.97 -9.08 -12.07
CA GLU A 127 4.89 -10.55 -11.92
C GLU A 127 5.38 -11.30 -13.16
N ILE A 128 5.01 -10.82 -14.35
CA ILE A 128 5.30 -11.49 -15.62
C ILE A 128 6.45 -10.78 -16.35
N PHE A 129 6.37 -9.46 -16.48
CA PHE A 129 7.29 -8.70 -17.32
C PHE A 129 8.59 -8.28 -16.62
N LYS A 130 8.63 -8.36 -15.28
CA LYS A 130 9.76 -7.93 -14.44
C LYS A 130 10.24 -6.52 -14.80
N ASP A 131 9.30 -5.63 -15.11
CA ASP A 131 9.58 -4.26 -15.55
C ASP A 131 9.78 -3.32 -14.36
N VAL A 132 10.98 -3.38 -13.79
CA VAL A 132 11.33 -2.72 -12.53
C VAL A 132 12.69 -2.05 -12.64
N SER A 133 12.92 -1.04 -11.80
CA SER A 133 14.19 -0.33 -11.68
C SER A 133 14.66 -0.30 -10.23
N TYR A 134 15.98 -0.32 -10.02
CA TYR A 134 16.60 -0.35 -8.70
C TYR A 134 17.64 0.77 -8.54
N ARG A 135 17.73 1.36 -7.36
CA ARG A 135 18.83 2.26 -6.97
C ARG A 135 19.18 2.10 -5.49
N VAL A 136 20.46 2.25 -5.19
CA VAL A 136 20.96 2.33 -3.81
C VAL A 136 20.58 3.69 -3.24
N CYS A 137 20.09 3.75 -2.00
CA CYS A 137 19.84 5.01 -1.30
C CYS A 137 21.16 5.55 -0.69
N PRO A 138 21.35 6.87 -0.56
CA PRO A 138 20.37 7.94 -0.83
C PRO A 138 20.12 8.15 -2.33
N LEU A 139 18.94 8.67 -2.64
CA LEU A 139 18.48 8.94 -4.00
C LEU A 139 18.34 10.45 -4.19
N SER A 140 18.85 11.00 -5.29
CA SER A 140 18.53 12.38 -5.69
C SER A 140 17.22 12.45 -6.48
N LYS A 141 16.58 13.63 -6.54
CA LYS A 141 15.37 13.86 -7.35
C LYS A 141 15.56 13.39 -8.80
N THR A 142 16.68 13.77 -9.41
CA THR A 142 17.04 13.40 -10.79
C THR A 142 17.17 11.89 -10.97
N GLU A 143 17.72 11.17 -9.98
CA GLU A 143 17.84 9.72 -10.06
C GLU A 143 16.49 9.02 -9.91
N ALA A 144 15.62 9.50 -9.03
CA ALA A 144 14.25 9.01 -8.89
C ALA A 144 13.45 9.20 -10.19
N GLU A 145 13.50 10.39 -10.80
CA GLU A 145 12.85 10.64 -12.09
C GLU A 145 13.40 9.73 -13.19
N ARG A 146 14.71 9.48 -13.20
CA ARG A 146 15.34 8.53 -14.14
C ARG A 146 14.88 7.10 -13.91
N MET A 147 14.73 6.66 -12.65
CA MET A 147 14.16 5.35 -12.33
C MET A 147 12.75 5.22 -12.92
N ILE A 148 11.89 6.20 -12.66
CA ILE A 148 10.50 6.20 -13.14
C ILE A 148 10.43 6.16 -14.68
N ARG A 149 11.30 6.91 -15.36
CA ARG A 149 11.34 6.95 -16.83
C ARG A 149 12.00 5.73 -17.48
N SER A 150 12.73 4.92 -16.70
CA SER A 150 13.53 3.80 -17.24
C SER A 150 12.73 2.52 -17.45
N ILE A 151 11.58 2.38 -16.79
CA ILE A 151 10.70 1.22 -16.97
C ILE A 151 9.99 1.29 -18.33
N LYS A 152 9.79 0.15 -18.97
CA LYS A 152 9.17 0.05 -20.30
C LYS A 152 7.72 0.54 -20.30
N ALA A 153 7.02 0.36 -19.18
CA ALA A 153 5.65 0.78 -18.97
C ALA A 153 5.48 2.29 -18.67
N PHE A 154 6.56 3.08 -18.59
CA PHE A 154 6.50 4.52 -18.36
C PHE A 154 5.48 5.29 -19.25
N PRO A 155 5.28 4.95 -20.54
CA PRO A 155 4.25 5.62 -21.35
C PRO A 155 2.82 5.56 -20.79
N LEU A 156 2.50 4.59 -19.92
CA LEU A 156 1.22 4.54 -19.22
C LEU A 156 1.07 5.64 -18.17
N LEU A 157 2.18 6.06 -17.55
CA LEU A 157 2.24 7.20 -16.64
C LEU A 157 2.32 8.55 -17.36
N ASP A 158 2.92 8.61 -18.57
CA ASP A 158 3.10 9.86 -19.33
C ASP A 158 1.90 10.23 -20.23
N GLY A 159 0.79 9.49 -20.11
CA GLY A 159 -0.44 9.69 -20.87
C GLY A 159 -0.43 8.93 -22.20
N TYR A 160 -1.18 7.83 -22.27
CA TYR A 160 -1.36 7.01 -23.47
C TYR A 160 -2.78 7.14 -24.03
N ARG A 161 -2.95 7.33 -25.35
CA ARG A 161 -4.27 7.41 -26.03
C ARG A 161 -5.28 8.37 -25.37
N GLY A 162 -4.83 9.56 -25.00
CA GLY A 162 -5.71 10.58 -24.38
C GLY A 162 -5.96 10.38 -22.89
N GLN A 163 -5.32 9.39 -22.26
CA GLN A 163 -5.30 9.26 -20.79
C GLN A 163 -4.52 10.42 -20.15
N PHE A 164 -4.92 10.78 -18.95
CA PHE A 164 -4.24 11.78 -18.14
C PHE A 164 -2.82 11.34 -17.76
N LYS A 165 -1.93 12.31 -17.57
CA LYS A 165 -0.58 12.06 -17.06
C LYS A 165 -0.61 11.88 -15.54
N GLY A 166 0.19 10.96 -15.03
CA GLY A 166 0.38 10.74 -13.61
C GLY A 166 1.19 11.85 -12.94
N ASP A 167 0.98 12.06 -11.65
CA ASP A 167 1.71 13.03 -10.83
C ASP A 167 3.14 12.52 -10.47
N ILE A 168 4.04 12.64 -11.44
CA ILE A 168 5.44 12.16 -11.33
C ILE A 168 6.23 12.90 -10.25
N ASP A 169 5.92 14.18 -10.01
CA ASP A 169 6.60 14.97 -8.98
C ASP A 169 6.28 14.45 -7.58
N GLN A 170 5.01 14.20 -7.26
CA GLN A 170 4.60 13.59 -5.99
C GLN A 170 5.12 12.15 -5.85
N LEU A 171 5.08 11.36 -6.92
CA LEU A 171 5.64 10.01 -6.92
C LEU A 171 7.15 10.03 -6.61
N THR A 172 7.88 10.97 -7.21
CA THR A 172 9.31 11.18 -6.97
C THR A 172 9.57 11.54 -5.51
N ASP A 173 8.83 12.50 -4.96
CA ASP A 173 8.94 12.90 -3.55
C ASP A 173 8.71 11.73 -2.57
N ILE A 174 7.71 10.89 -2.85
CA ILE A 174 7.48 9.66 -2.06
C ILE A 174 8.65 8.70 -2.14
N MET A 175 9.24 8.48 -3.32
CA MET A 175 10.43 7.63 -3.46
C MET A 175 11.61 8.15 -2.64
N LEU A 176 11.83 9.46 -2.60
CA LEU A 176 12.87 10.08 -1.77
C LEU A 176 12.60 9.87 -0.29
N LYS A 177 11.35 10.06 0.16
CA LYS A 177 10.92 9.80 1.54
C LYS A 177 11.12 8.33 1.94
N CYS A 178 10.79 7.39 1.06
CA CYS A 178 11.03 5.96 1.29
C CYS A 178 12.53 5.65 1.44
N CYS A 179 13.39 6.24 0.60
CA CYS A 179 14.83 6.10 0.75
C CYS A 179 15.33 6.64 2.11
N ASN A 180 14.86 7.82 2.52
CA ASN A 180 15.23 8.41 3.82
C ASN A 180 14.76 7.53 4.98
N LEU A 181 13.53 7.01 4.93
CA LEU A 181 13.02 6.06 5.92
C LEU A 181 13.91 4.82 6.04
N LEU A 182 14.37 4.25 4.93
CA LEU A 182 15.29 3.09 4.95
C LEU A 182 16.69 3.46 5.47
N ILE A 183 17.17 4.68 5.24
CA ILE A 183 18.47 5.13 5.76
C ILE A 183 18.41 5.35 7.27
N GLU A 184 17.39 6.05 7.74
CA GLU A 184 17.24 6.48 9.13
C GLU A 184 16.85 5.35 10.08
N ASN A 185 16.30 4.25 9.57
CA ASN A 185 15.87 3.09 10.35
C ASN A 185 16.61 1.82 9.89
N PRO A 186 17.86 1.57 10.34
CA PRO A 186 18.67 0.42 9.97
C PRO A 186 18.04 -0.95 10.25
N GLU A 187 17.11 -1.01 11.19
CA GLU A 187 16.33 -2.19 11.55
C GLU A 187 15.32 -2.60 10.47
N ILE A 188 14.93 -1.70 9.56
CA ILE A 188 14.05 -2.04 8.45
C ILE A 188 14.84 -2.84 7.41
N MET A 189 14.40 -4.08 7.21
CA MET A 189 14.97 -5.02 6.24
C MET A 189 14.23 -4.99 4.92
N GLU A 190 12.90 -4.81 4.97
CA GLU A 190 12.04 -4.74 3.79
C GLU A 190 10.96 -3.66 3.96
N LEU A 191 10.69 -2.94 2.89
CA LEU A 191 9.55 -2.04 2.69
C LEU A 191 8.82 -2.49 1.43
N ASP A 192 7.52 -2.67 1.50
CA ASP A 192 6.68 -2.97 0.35
C ASP A 192 5.44 -2.08 0.39
N LEU A 193 5.38 -1.11 -0.54
CA LEU A 193 4.21 -0.27 -0.77
C LEU A 193 3.53 -0.77 -2.04
N ASN A 194 2.43 -1.51 -1.87
CA ASN A 194 1.77 -2.20 -2.97
C ASN A 194 0.27 -2.44 -2.70
N PRO A 195 -0.66 -1.77 -3.38
CA PRO A 195 -0.42 -0.80 -4.46
C PRO A 195 -0.22 0.63 -3.95
N VAL A 196 0.52 1.42 -4.74
CA VAL A 196 0.58 2.88 -4.69
C VAL A 196 -0.20 3.42 -5.89
N ILE A 197 -1.26 4.19 -5.65
CA ILE A 197 -2.10 4.75 -6.70
C ILE A 197 -1.59 6.13 -7.08
N VAL A 198 -1.23 6.31 -8.35
CA VAL A 198 -0.82 7.61 -8.90
C VAL A 198 -2.03 8.24 -9.58
N PHE A 199 -2.43 9.44 -9.13
CA PHE A 199 -3.49 10.20 -9.77
C PHE A 199 -2.94 11.15 -10.83
N GLU A 200 -3.86 11.84 -11.50
CA GLU A 200 -3.52 12.86 -12.50
C GLU A 200 -2.64 13.96 -11.88
N ILE A 201 -1.81 14.62 -12.69
CA ILE A 201 -0.99 15.76 -12.26
C ILE A 201 -1.81 16.74 -11.40
N GLY A 202 -1.30 17.05 -10.19
CA GLY A 202 -1.93 17.95 -9.24
C GLY A 202 -2.92 17.28 -8.29
N LYS A 203 -3.26 16.00 -8.49
CA LYS A 203 -4.09 15.19 -7.58
C LYS A 203 -3.24 14.26 -6.68
N GLY A 204 -1.94 14.17 -6.92
CA GLY A 204 -1.00 13.46 -6.05
C GLY A 204 -1.02 11.94 -6.16
N VAL A 205 -0.65 11.29 -5.08
CA VAL A 205 -0.43 9.84 -4.97
C VAL A 205 -0.97 9.35 -3.62
N THR A 206 -1.44 8.11 -3.54
CA THR A 206 -1.88 7.49 -2.28
C THR A 206 -1.39 6.05 -2.16
N VAL A 207 -0.79 5.70 -1.02
CA VAL A 207 -0.45 4.33 -0.66
C VAL A 207 -1.68 3.61 -0.11
N VAL A 208 -2.04 2.46 -0.72
CA VAL A 208 -3.24 1.69 -0.36
C VAL A 208 -2.94 0.58 0.61
N ASP A 209 -1.79 -0.08 0.48
CA ASP A 209 -1.29 -1.10 1.39
C ASP A 209 0.20 -0.89 1.61
N ALA A 210 0.67 -1.25 2.81
CA ALA A 210 2.04 -1.07 3.21
C ALA A 210 2.46 -2.21 4.13
N ARG A 211 3.65 -2.74 3.90
CA ARG A 211 4.28 -3.75 4.74
C ARG A 211 5.72 -3.36 5.00
N ILE A 212 6.12 -3.47 6.27
CA ILE A 212 7.49 -3.29 6.72
C ILE A 212 7.92 -4.54 7.48
N ILE A 213 9.10 -5.07 7.15
CA ILE A 213 9.73 -6.17 7.87
C ILE A 213 10.97 -5.64 8.57
N LEU A 214 11.04 -5.90 9.88
CA LEU A 214 12.18 -5.53 10.72
C LEU A 214 13.15 -6.70 10.82
N LYS A 215 14.41 -6.39 11.15
CA LYS A 215 15.43 -7.37 11.49
C LYS A 215 14.96 -8.16 12.71
N GLU A 216 15.13 -9.48 12.67
CA GLU A 216 14.92 -10.30 13.87
C GLU A 216 15.89 -9.87 14.97
N VAL A 217 15.32 -9.56 16.14
CA VAL A 217 16.10 -9.33 17.35
C VAL A 217 16.39 -10.71 17.92
N ASN A 218 17.65 -11.14 17.82
CA ASN A 218 18.15 -12.31 18.55
C ASN A 218 18.15 -12.05 20.05
#